data_AF-A0A6G1SPI4-F1
#
_entry.id   AF-A0A6G1SPI4-F1
#
_cell.length_a   1.000
_cell.length_b   1.000
_cell.length_c   1.000
_cell.angle_alpha   90.00
_cell.angle_beta   90.00
_cell.angle_gamma   90.00
#
_symmetry.space_group_name_H-M   'P 1'
#
loop_
_entity.id
_entity.type
_entity.pdbx_description
1 polymer ?
#
loop_
_entity_poly.entity_id
_entity_poly.type
_entity_poly.pdbx_seq_one_letter_code
_entity_poly.pdbx_strand_id
1 'polypeptide(L)'
;MDVQKLNLNLQQLKDQLKNLISVSADLIDRNSLIDNGARCDNLPPLPRFEILLEDFLSTCSVIELNLRTMQECIILGKASSQNLPLSVSNLKCDLDNRVETIEPNSTVSYNQYISVIKYQVDTAKAIKSLLEEFVNNQTKLQHHQQQHQHQMT
;
A
#
# COMPACT_ATOMS: atom_id res chain seq x y z
N MET A 1 7.19 -3.99 0.12
CA MET A 1 8.40 -3.42 0.75
C MET A 1 9.01 -4.51 1.60
N ASP A 2 10.27 -4.85 1.38
CA ASP A 2 10.87 -6.06 1.93
C ASP A 2 11.39 -5.84 3.36
N VAL A 3 10.97 -6.70 4.29
CA VAL A 3 11.47 -6.74 5.68
C VAL A 3 12.99 -6.92 5.70
N GLN A 4 13.56 -7.62 4.70
CA GLN A 4 15.00 -7.75 4.55
C GLN A 4 15.70 -6.42 4.33
N LYS A 5 15.10 -5.51 3.54
CA LYS A 5 15.66 -4.17 3.31
C LYS A 5 15.65 -3.33 4.58
N LEU A 6 14.58 -3.44 5.38
CA LEU A 6 14.51 -2.78 6.69
C LEU A 6 15.60 -3.31 7.64
N ASN A 7 15.80 -4.63 7.68
CA ASN A 7 16.86 -5.24 8.49
C ASN A 7 18.27 -4.80 8.06
N LEU A 8 18.54 -4.69 6.76
CA LEU A 8 19.80 -4.14 6.26
C LEU A 8 20.00 -2.70 6.73
N ASN A 9 18.98 -1.84 6.60
CA ASN A 9 19.06 -0.45 7.03
C ASN A 9 19.31 -0.35 8.55
N LEU A 10 18.72 -1.24 9.35
CA LEU A 10 18.96 -1.30 10.80
C LEU A 10 20.40 -1.70 11.15
N GLN A 11 20.99 -2.66 10.42
CA GLN A 11 22.40 -3.01 10.59
C GLN A 11 23.30 -1.84 10.20
N GLN A 12 23.04 -1.20 9.06
CA GLN A 12 23.76 -0.02 8.61
C GLN A 12 23.68 1.12 9.65
N LEU A 13 22.50 1.37 10.21
CA LEU A 13 22.30 2.39 11.23
C LEU A 13 23.15 2.15 12.48
N LYS A 14 23.22 0.89 12.92
CA LYS A 14 24.04 0.48 14.06
C LYS A 14 25.53 0.73 13.79
N ASP A 15 26.01 0.39 12.60
CA ASP A 15 27.40 0.60 12.21
C ASP A 15 27.74 2.08 12.07
N GLN A 16 26.82 2.88 11.49
CA GLN A 16 26.93 4.33 11.43
C GLN A 16 27.00 4.97 12.83
N LEU A 17 26.15 4.53 13.77
CA LEU A 17 26.19 5.01 15.15
C LEU A 17 27.52 4.69 15.84
N LYS A 18 28.03 3.47 15.67
CA LYS A 18 29.33 3.07 16.21
C LYS A 18 30.45 3.97 15.65
N ASN A 19 30.43 4.21 14.34
CA ASN A 19 31.40 5.07 13.68
C ASN A 19 31.31 6.51 14.17
N LEU A 20 30.08 7.04 14.31
CA LEU A 20 29.80 8.38 14.82
C LEU A 20 30.43 8.59 16.21
N ILE A 21 30.19 7.65 17.13
CA ILE A 21 30.73 7.69 18.50
C ILE A 21 32.27 7.62 18.48
N SER A 22 32.85 6.75 17.66
CA SER A 22 34.31 6.63 17.53
C SER A 22 34.93 7.93 17.07
N VAL A 23 34.40 8.53 16.01
CA VAL A 23 34.91 9.79 15.45
C VAL A 23 34.70 10.97 16.41
N SER A 24 33.60 10.98 17.18
CA SER A 24 33.41 11.96 18.25
C SER A 24 34.48 11.86 19.34
N ALA A 25 34.81 10.65 19.78
CA ALA A 25 35.86 10.44 20.77
C ALA A 25 37.21 10.95 20.25
N ASP A 26 37.57 10.55 19.02
CA ASP A 26 38.79 11.00 18.36
C ASP A 26 38.83 12.54 18.19
N LEU A 27 37.70 13.19 17.91
CA LEU A 27 37.57 14.65 17.85
C LEU A 27 37.84 15.32 19.19
N ILE A 28 37.29 14.78 20.27
CA ILE A 28 37.47 15.29 21.63
C ILE A 28 38.94 15.16 22.03
N ASP A 29 39.54 13.99 21.81
CA ASP A 29 40.95 13.74 22.12
C ASP A 29 41.87 14.66 21.30
N ARG A 30 41.55 14.86 20.02
CA ARG A 30 42.28 15.77 19.14
C ARG A 30 42.20 17.21 19.63
N ASN A 31 41.02 17.67 20.03
CA ASN A 31 40.84 19.02 20.58
C ASN A 31 41.62 19.18 21.90
N SER A 32 41.59 18.16 22.77
CA SER A 32 42.38 18.15 24.00
C SER A 32 43.88 18.26 23.73
N LEU A 33 44.41 17.56 22.72
CA LEU A 33 45.82 17.68 22.32
C LEU A 33 46.16 19.09 21.82
N ILE A 34 45.27 19.69 21.01
CA ILE A 34 45.43 21.06 20.51
C ILE A 34 45.45 22.06 21.67
N ASP A 35 44.54 21.91 22.63
CA ASP A 35 44.45 22.76 23.83
C ASP A 35 45.72 22.65 24.71
N ASN A 36 46.37 21.48 24.72
CA ASN A 36 47.66 21.25 25.37
C ASN A 36 48.88 21.74 24.54
N GLY A 37 48.65 22.45 23.43
CA GLY A 37 49.70 23.07 22.62
C GLY A 37 50.25 22.21 21.47
N ALA A 38 49.58 21.10 21.11
CA ALA A 38 49.94 20.34 19.92
C ALA A 38 49.64 21.15 18.65
N ARG A 39 50.56 21.13 17.67
CA ARG A 39 50.34 21.78 16.37
C ARG A 39 49.38 20.94 15.53
N CYS A 40 48.32 21.57 15.02
CA CYS A 40 47.27 20.94 14.22
C CYS A 40 47.83 20.16 13.01
N ASP A 41 48.91 20.67 12.42
CA ASP A 41 49.58 20.12 11.23
C ASP A 41 50.18 18.72 11.44
N ASN A 42 50.42 18.33 12.69
CA ASN A 42 51.00 17.03 13.05
C ASN A 42 49.93 15.96 13.36
N LEU A 43 48.64 16.33 13.34
CA LEU A 43 47.55 15.44 13.71
C LEU A 43 46.97 14.76 12.45
N PRO A 44 46.60 13.47 12.53
CA PRO A 44 45.96 12.78 11.41
C PRO A 44 44.67 13.48 10.99
N PRO A 45 44.34 13.49 9.68
CA PRO A 45 43.05 14.00 9.23
C PRO A 45 41.93 13.09 9.75
N LEU A 46 40.89 13.71 10.31
CA LEU A 46 39.73 13.01 10.85
C LEU A 46 38.51 13.21 9.92
N PRO A 47 37.61 12.22 9.78
CA PRO A 47 36.37 12.40 9.05
C PRO A 47 35.55 13.56 9.62
N ARG A 48 34.88 14.30 8.74
CA ARG A 48 33.97 15.38 9.16
C ARG A 48 32.77 14.77 9.86
N PHE A 49 32.65 15.05 11.14
CA PHE A 49 31.55 14.57 11.97
C PHE A 49 30.18 14.99 11.41
N GLU A 50 30.06 16.18 10.82
CA GLU A 50 28.77 16.65 10.29
C GLU A 50 28.25 15.74 9.18
N ILE A 51 29.14 15.23 8.32
CA ILE A 51 28.77 14.32 7.22
C ILE A 51 28.31 12.98 7.78
N LEU A 52 29.03 12.43 8.76
CA LEU A 52 28.64 11.16 9.40
C LEU A 52 27.30 11.28 10.14
N LEU A 53 27.04 12.43 10.74
CA LEU A 53 25.78 12.73 11.40
C LEU A 53 24.63 12.85 10.38
N GLU A 54 24.86 13.53 9.27
CA GLU A 54 23.89 13.66 8.17
C GLU A 54 23.52 12.29 7.59
N ASP A 55 24.50 11.43 7.32
CA ASP A 55 24.28 10.07 6.82
C ASP A 55 23.47 9.20 7.80
N PHE A 56 23.74 9.32 9.10
CA PHE A 56 22.97 8.65 10.16
C PHE A 56 21.51 9.14 10.17
N LEU A 57 21.29 10.45 10.16
CA LEU A 57 19.94 11.04 10.19
C LEU A 57 19.14 10.75 8.92
N SER A 58 19.81 10.72 7.76
CA SER A 58 19.21 10.33 6.48
C SER A 58 18.71 8.88 6.53
N THR A 59 19.53 7.98 7.08
CA THR A 59 19.16 6.55 7.26
C THR A 59 17.96 6.40 8.20
N CYS A 60 17.92 7.14 9.32
CA CYS A 60 16.76 7.20 10.21
C CYS A 60 15.48 7.64 9.47
N SER A 61 15.57 8.70 8.65
CA SER A 61 14.43 9.24 7.89
C SER A 61 13.87 8.23 6.91
N VAL A 62 14.74 7.49 6.23
CA VAL A 62 14.35 6.41 5.31
C VAL A 62 13.66 5.26 6.06
N ILE A 63 14.20 4.86 7.22
CA ILE A 63 13.59 3.82 8.06
C ILE A 63 12.19 4.25 8.52
N GLU A 64 12.04 5.48 9.01
CA GLU A 64 10.75 6.02 9.44
C GLU A 64 9.72 5.99 8.30
N LEU A 65 10.11 6.48 7.13
CA LEU A 65 9.24 6.48 5.95
C LEU A 65 8.80 5.05 5.59
N ASN A 66 9.74 4.10 5.57
CA ASN A 66 9.45 2.71 5.28
C ASN A 66 8.43 2.11 6.27
N LEU A 67 8.61 2.36 7.57
CA LEU A 67 7.69 1.87 8.61
C LEU A 67 6.29 2.47 8.48
N ARG A 68 6.19 3.78 8.21
CA ARG A 68 4.90 4.45 7.95
C ARG A 68 4.20 3.85 6.73
N THR A 69 4.93 3.66 5.63
CA THR A 69 4.38 3.02 4.43
C THR A 69 3.92 1.59 4.70
N MET A 70 4.69 0.80 5.45
CA MET A 70 4.27 -0.56 5.83
C MET A 70 2.98 -0.55 6.65
N GLN A 71 2.86 0.37 7.62
CA GLN A 71 1.65 0.53 8.41
C GLN A 71 0.43 0.88 7.54
N GLU A 72 0.59 1.82 6.60
CA GLU A 72 -0.47 2.15 5.65
C GLU A 72 -0.86 0.95 4.80
N CYS A 73 0.10 0.18 4.28
CA CYS A 73 -0.18 -1.05 3.53
C CYS A 73 -1.00 -2.07 4.35
N ILE A 74 -0.73 -2.19 5.65
CA ILE A 74 -1.53 -3.07 6.54
C ILE A 74 -2.96 -2.56 6.69
N ILE A 75 -3.14 -1.25 6.88
CA ILE A 75 -4.45 -0.61 6.98
C ILE A 75 -5.24 -0.81 5.68
N LEU A 76 -4.62 -0.54 4.54
CA LEU A 76 -5.17 -0.77 3.20
C LEU A 76 -5.52 -2.24 2.99
N GLY A 77 -4.67 -3.17 3.41
CA GLY A 77 -4.94 -4.60 3.34
C GLY A 77 -6.16 -5.02 4.16
N LYS A 78 -6.30 -4.51 5.38
CA LYS A 78 -7.47 -4.77 6.22
C LYS A 78 -8.76 -4.18 5.62
N ALA A 79 -8.69 -2.95 5.13
CA ALA A 79 -9.83 -2.31 4.46
C ALA A 79 -10.22 -3.08 3.20
N SER A 80 -9.25 -3.55 2.42
CA SER A 80 -9.45 -4.42 1.25
C SER A 80 -10.22 -5.68 1.64
N SER A 81 -9.76 -6.44 2.65
CA SER A 81 -10.44 -7.68 3.09
C SER A 81 -11.85 -7.47 3.66
N GLN A 82 -12.15 -6.28 4.20
CA GLN A 82 -13.47 -5.98 4.78
C GLN A 82 -14.49 -5.50 3.75
N ASN A 83 -14.03 -4.79 2.71
CA ASN A 83 -14.92 -4.12 1.76
C ASN A 83 -15.00 -4.83 0.40
N LEU A 84 -14.10 -5.79 0.12
CA LEU A 84 -14.10 -6.53 -1.13
C LEU A 84 -14.70 -7.93 -0.91
N PRO A 85 -15.62 -8.37 -1.79
CA PRO A 85 -16.19 -9.71 -1.73
C PRO A 85 -15.20 -10.81 -2.17
N LEU A 86 -14.07 -10.43 -2.77
CA LEU A 86 -13.02 -11.33 -3.24
C LEU A 86 -11.67 -10.81 -2.78
N SER A 87 -10.80 -11.72 -2.31
CA SER A 87 -9.44 -11.38 -1.93
C SER A 87 -8.61 -11.15 -3.19
N VAL A 88 -8.10 -9.93 -3.39
CA VAL A 88 -7.27 -9.59 -4.55
C VAL A 88 -5.80 -9.75 -4.18
N SER A 89 -5.08 -10.63 -4.88
CA SER A 89 -3.63 -10.79 -4.66
C SER A 89 -2.82 -9.86 -5.56
N ASN A 90 -1.83 -9.22 -4.94
CA ASN A 90 -0.78 -8.44 -5.56
C ASN A 90 0.39 -9.30 -6.06
N LEU A 91 0.40 -10.61 -5.78
CA LEU A 91 1.28 -11.54 -6.48
C LEU A 91 0.76 -11.69 -7.91
N LYS A 92 1.66 -11.55 -8.89
CA LYS A 92 1.38 -11.90 -10.28
C LYS A 92 0.98 -13.38 -10.31
N CYS A 93 -0.32 -13.64 -10.28
CA CYS A 93 -0.83 -14.99 -10.43
C CYS A 93 -0.63 -15.31 -11.91
N ASP A 94 0.43 -16.05 -12.25
CA ASP A 94 0.64 -16.65 -13.57
C ASP A 94 -0.36 -17.80 -13.81
N LEU A 95 -1.65 -17.56 -13.49
CA LEU A 95 -2.71 -18.50 -13.75
C LEU A 95 -3.52 -18.01 -14.94
N ASP A 96 -3.40 -18.81 -15.98
CA ASP A 96 -4.08 -18.82 -17.26
C ASP A 96 -5.44 -18.12 -17.26
N ASN A 97 -5.74 -17.42 -18.36
CA ASN A 97 -6.92 -16.57 -18.62
C ASN A 97 -8.26 -17.34 -18.65
N ARG A 98 -8.36 -18.49 -17.99
CA ARG A 98 -9.57 -19.29 -17.95
C ARG A 98 -10.44 -18.82 -16.80
N VAL A 99 -11.60 -18.29 -17.18
CA VAL A 99 -12.74 -18.01 -16.30
C VAL A 99 -13.30 -19.36 -15.83
N GLU A 100 -12.55 -20.09 -15.02
CA GLU A 100 -13.12 -21.16 -14.22
C GLU A 100 -13.83 -20.53 -13.02
N THR A 101 -14.98 -21.09 -12.69
CA THR A 101 -15.91 -20.65 -11.67
C THR A 101 -15.16 -20.21 -10.41
N ILE A 102 -15.09 -18.89 -10.19
CA ILE A 102 -14.36 -18.30 -9.07
C ILE A 102 -15.15 -18.64 -7.81
N GLU A 103 -14.67 -19.63 -7.06
CA GLU A 103 -15.26 -20.04 -5.78
C GLU A 103 -15.31 -18.83 -4.83
N PRO A 104 -16.40 -18.67 -4.05
CA PRO A 104 -16.43 -17.67 -3.00
C PRO A 104 -15.28 -17.96 -2.02
N ASN A 105 -14.41 -16.96 -1.79
CA ASN A 105 -13.13 -17.04 -1.06
C ASN A 105 -11.87 -17.40 -1.87
N SER A 106 -11.95 -17.58 -3.19
CA SER A 106 -10.75 -17.72 -4.00
C SER A 106 -10.01 -16.38 -4.15
N THR A 107 -8.68 -16.45 -4.15
CA THR A 107 -7.82 -15.27 -4.31
C THR A 107 -7.62 -15.01 -5.80
N VAL A 108 -7.99 -13.82 -6.28
CA VAL A 108 -7.97 -13.48 -7.71
C VAL A 108 -6.90 -12.44 -8.02
N SER A 109 -6.35 -12.48 -9.24
CA SER A 109 -5.49 -11.39 -9.71
C SER A 109 -6.30 -10.11 -9.94
N TYR A 110 -5.62 -8.96 -9.97
CA TYR A 110 -6.30 -7.67 -10.23
C TYR A 110 -7.05 -7.67 -11.58
N ASN A 111 -6.49 -8.26 -12.64
CA ASN A 111 -7.15 -8.33 -13.94
C ASN A 111 -8.43 -9.19 -13.90
N GLN A 112 -8.37 -10.33 -13.21
CA GLN A 112 -9.56 -11.18 -13.01
C GLN A 112 -10.61 -10.46 -12.17
N TYR A 113 -10.20 -9.76 -11.10
CA TYR A 113 -11.11 -8.96 -10.28
C TYR A 113 -11.85 -7.90 -11.09
N ILE A 114 -11.17 -7.17 -11.98
CA ILE A 114 -11.80 -6.19 -12.86
C ILE A 114 -12.85 -6.84 -13.79
N SER A 115 -12.56 -8.02 -14.33
CA SER A 115 -13.51 -8.77 -15.16
C SER A 115 -14.75 -9.20 -14.37
N VAL A 116 -14.57 -9.66 -13.13
CA VAL A 116 -15.69 -10.01 -12.24
C VAL A 116 -16.55 -8.79 -11.93
N ILE A 117 -15.95 -7.66 -11.60
CA ILE A 117 -16.70 -6.43 -11.31
C ILE A 117 -17.49 -5.96 -12.52
N LYS A 118 -16.91 -6.01 -13.73
CA LYS A 118 -17.64 -5.70 -14.97
C LYS A 118 -18.86 -6.61 -15.14
N TYR A 119 -18.68 -7.92 -14.96
CA TYR A 119 -19.78 -8.88 -15.03
C TYR A 119 -20.87 -8.61 -13.98
N GLN A 120 -20.49 -8.31 -12.73
CA GLN A 120 -21.43 -7.95 -11.66
C GLN A 120 -22.21 -6.67 -12.01
N VAL A 121 -21.54 -5.66 -12.55
CA VAL A 121 -22.17 -4.40 -13.00
C VAL A 121 -23.18 -4.66 -14.13
N ASP A 122 -22.81 -5.46 -15.13
CA ASP A 122 -23.70 -5.75 -16.25
C ASP A 122 -24.88 -6.63 -15.83
N THR A 123 -24.67 -7.56 -14.90
CA THR A 123 -25.76 -8.34 -14.28
C THR A 123 -26.73 -7.43 -13.53
N ALA A 124 -26.22 -6.47 -12.74
CA ALA A 124 -27.05 -5.51 -12.03
C ALA A 124 -27.87 -4.63 -12.99
N LYS A 125 -27.28 -4.20 -14.12
CA LYS A 125 -28.01 -3.49 -15.18
C LYS A 125 -29.11 -4.36 -15.78
N ALA A 126 -28.84 -5.63 -16.07
CA ALA A 126 -29.82 -6.55 -16.63
C ALA A 126 -31.02 -6.75 -15.67
N ILE A 127 -30.76 -6.94 -14.37
CA ILE A 127 -31.81 -7.03 -13.34
C ILE A 127 -32.64 -5.74 -13.30
N LYS A 128 -31.98 -4.57 -13.32
CA LYS A 128 -32.68 -3.28 -13.37
C LYS A 128 -33.60 -3.18 -14.59
N SER A 129 -33.10 -3.50 -15.78
CA SER A 129 -33.90 -3.45 -17.01
C SER A 129 -35.08 -4.41 -16.97
N LEU A 130 -34.90 -5.62 -16.44
CA LEU A 130 -35.98 -6.59 -16.26
C LEU A 130 -37.07 -6.08 -15.30
N LEU A 131 -36.66 -5.46 -14.19
CA LEU A 131 -37.59 -4.85 -13.23
C LEU A 131 -38.34 -3.67 -13.85
N GLU A 132 -37.66 -2.81 -14.61
CA GLU A 132 -38.28 -1.70 -15.34
C GLU A 132 -39.31 -2.19 -16.37
N GLU A 133 -38.98 -3.26 -17.10
CA GLU A 133 -39.89 -3.89 -18.05
C GLU A 133 -41.12 -4.49 -17.34
N PHE A 134 -40.92 -5.20 -16.23
CA PHE A 134 -42.00 -5.77 -15.44
C PHE A 134 -42.96 -4.69 -14.91
N VAL A 135 -42.42 -3.60 -14.37
CA VAL A 135 -43.22 -2.45 -13.90
C VAL A 135 -44.00 -1.83 -15.05
N ASN A 136 -43.37 -1.60 -16.21
CA ASN A 136 -44.07 -1.07 -17.38
C ASN A 136 -45.19 -1.98 -17.86
N ASN A 137 -44.98 -3.29 -17.83
CA ASN A 137 -46.01 -4.27 -18.22
C ASN A 137 -47.17 -4.31 -17.21
N GLN A 138 -46.90 -4.18 -15.92
CA GLN A 138 -47.93 -4.02 -14.88
C GLN A 138 -48.77 -2.75 -15.11
N THR A 139 -48.14 -1.61 -15.41
CA THR A 139 -48.85 -0.35 -15.69
C THR A 139 -49.73 -0.46 -16.94
N LYS A 140 -49.25 -1.12 -18.00
CA LYS A 140 -50.06 -1.38 -19.21
C LYS A 140 -51.27 -2.27 -18.93
N LEU A 141 -51.10 -3.31 -18.11
CA LEU A 141 -52.20 -4.19 -17.70
C LEU A 141 -53.26 -3.44 -16.88
N GLN A 142 -52.84 -2.53 -15.99
CA GLN A 142 -53.77 -1.69 -15.24
C GLN A 142 -54.55 -0.71 -16.14
N HIS A 143 -53.90 -0.08 -17.11
CA HIS A 143 -54.58 0.79 -18.07
C HIS A 143 -55.59 0.02 -18.95
N HIS A 144 -55.26 -1.20 -19.38
CA HIS A 144 -56.17 -2.02 -20.17
C HIS A 144 -57.41 -2.44 -19.36
N GLN A 145 -57.25 -2.78 -18.07
CA GLN A 145 -58.38 -3.10 -17.19
C GLN A 145 -59.28 -1.88 -16.91
N GLN A 146 -58.72 -0.67 -16.76
CA GLN A 146 -59.53 0.56 -16.60
C GLN A 146 -60.33 0.93 -17.84
N GLN A 147 -59.82 0.65 -19.04
CA GLN A 147 -60.54 0.90 -20.29
C GLN A 147 -61.72 -0.07 -20.49
N HIS A 148 -61.57 -1.33 -20.10
CA HIS A 148 -62.67 -2.31 -20.19
C HIS A 148 -63.80 -2.05 -19.17
N GLN A 149 -63.52 -1.46 -18.00
CA GLN A 149 -64.58 -1.07 -17.05
C GLN A 149 -65.43 0.13 -17.54
N HIS A 150 -64.88 1.06 -18.33
CA HIS A 150 -65.62 2.22 -18.85
C HIS A 150 -66.49 1.90 -20.08
N GLN A 151 -66.32 0.75 -20.73
CA GLN A 151 -67.17 0.33 -21.86
C GLN A 151 -68.37 -0.53 -21.45
N MET A 152 -68.44 -0.94 -20.18
CA MET A 152 -69.51 -1.78 -19.62
C MET A 152 -70.47 -1.01 -18.69
N THR A 153 -70.33 0.32 -18.59
CA THR A 153 -71.22 1.21 -17.83
C THR A 153 -71.84 2.22 -18.79
#